data_AF-A0A1X0RLA2-F1
#
_entry.id   AF-A0A1X0RLA2-F1
#
_cell.length_a   1.000
_cell.length_b   1.000
_cell.length_c   1.000
_cell.angle_alpha   90.00
_cell.angle_beta   90.00
_cell.angle_gamma   90.00
#
_symmetry.space_group_name_H-M   'P 1'
#
loop_
_entity.id
_entity.type
_entity.pdbx_description
1 polymer ?
#
loop_
_entity_poly.entity_id
_entity_poly.type
_entity_poly.pdbx_seq_one_letter_code
_entity_poly.pdbx_strand_id
1 'polypeptide(L)'
;MYRPFLTKLIKVTYIYTTCATQYSNCRTCSINYRLAPQNPFPAALEDALATYLYLIQPPEGEGLLPTDPKKIVISGDSAGGGLTMALLIAIRDAGLPLPAGAMPMCPWVDLTHSLPSILLNMMTDFLPAVGFKHAPSPALDYAQLPQRQQDTKVLEEASKKAKEAKKKHKLTIPEDEDDASQHRESIGPFGIPIPHTDDANGMYRVQFYAPNEALKLPMVSPVFDRRRLRGLPPLLVQCGKSERLRDESIYLVLQGTGTFPDKDDKQYGKPTKITLEIFVDQPHVFQVMFMWTKPTKRAVRNLAAFLAEVTGSPANVRKDGEYLSDQLLSVKEVSPRGEAVDAKTRLLEEVNEDTWNKWNARLARPSIKERIDEVRAYYHQLIDQKQ
;
A
#
# COMPACT_ATOMS: atom_id res chain seq x y z
N MET A 1 -26.41 -17.60 10.71
CA MET A 1 -26.04 -17.09 9.36
C MET A 1 -24.55 -16.71 9.23
N TYR A 2 -23.87 -16.28 10.31
CA TYR A 2 -22.43 -15.88 10.29
C TYR A 2 -21.39 -17.01 10.42
N ARG A 3 -21.75 -18.16 11.00
CA ARG A 3 -20.82 -19.28 11.23
C ARG A 3 -20.10 -19.79 9.96
N PRO A 4 -20.80 -20.09 8.85
CA PRO A 4 -20.16 -20.61 7.63
C PRO A 4 -19.26 -19.58 6.92
N PHE A 5 -19.48 -18.29 7.16
CA PHE A 5 -18.69 -17.20 6.58
C PHE A 5 -17.33 -17.06 7.27
N LEU A 6 -17.32 -17.08 8.61
CA LEU A 6 -16.12 -16.89 9.42
C LEU A 6 -15.16 -18.09 9.37
N THR A 7 -15.66 -19.33 9.31
CA THR A 7 -14.78 -20.52 9.19
C THR A 7 -14.10 -20.61 7.82
N LYS A 8 -14.66 -19.97 6.78
CA LYS A 8 -14.02 -19.82 5.46
C LYS A 8 -12.99 -18.68 5.40
N LEU A 9 -13.02 -17.78 6.39
CA LEU A 9 -12.18 -16.58 6.43
C LEU A 9 -10.77 -16.85 6.97
N ILE A 10 -10.50 -18.01 7.57
CA ILE A 10 -9.18 -18.33 8.13
C ILE A 10 -8.49 -19.34 7.21
N LYS A 11 -7.73 -18.83 6.24
CA LYS A 11 -6.74 -19.62 5.48
C LYS A 11 -5.36 -19.05 5.74
N VAL A 12 -4.45 -19.92 6.18
CA VAL A 12 -3.09 -19.59 6.57
C VAL A 12 -2.29 -19.24 5.30
N THR A 13 -1.96 -17.97 5.09
CA THR A 13 -0.94 -17.57 4.09
C THR A 13 0.43 -17.92 4.67
N TYR A 14 0.96 -19.09 4.28
CA TYR A 14 1.81 -19.96 5.11
C TYR A 14 3.26 -19.55 5.40
N ILE A 15 3.86 -18.52 4.77
CA ILE A 15 5.32 -18.34 4.90
C ILE A 15 5.70 -17.06 5.66
N TYR A 16 5.20 -15.89 5.29
CA TYR A 16 5.46 -14.65 6.04
C TYR A 16 4.86 -14.72 7.45
N THR A 17 3.63 -15.24 7.59
CA THR A 17 2.99 -15.44 8.90
C THR A 17 3.78 -16.43 9.77
N THR A 18 4.39 -17.45 9.18
CA THR A 18 5.24 -18.43 9.89
C THR A 18 6.56 -17.81 10.32
N CYS A 19 7.24 -17.04 9.47
CA CYS A 19 8.46 -16.34 9.87
C CYS A 19 8.18 -15.30 10.95
N ALA A 20 7.13 -14.49 10.79
CA ALA A 20 6.71 -13.53 11.81
C ALA A 20 6.35 -14.23 13.13
N THR A 21 5.63 -15.35 13.09
CA THR A 21 5.29 -16.16 14.29
C THR A 21 6.54 -16.75 14.94
N GLN A 22 7.48 -17.28 14.16
CA GLN A 22 8.76 -17.81 14.65
C GLN A 22 9.60 -16.76 15.36
N TYR A 23 9.65 -15.53 14.82
CA TYR A 23 10.44 -14.46 15.42
C TYR A 23 9.74 -13.73 16.56
N SER A 24 8.40 -13.65 16.57
CA SER A 24 7.65 -12.86 17.56
C SER A 24 7.00 -13.67 18.68
N ASN A 25 6.96 -15.01 18.56
CA ASN A 25 6.21 -15.91 19.44
C ASN A 25 4.74 -15.47 19.65
N CYS A 26 4.14 -14.89 18.61
CA CYS A 26 2.78 -14.38 18.63
C CYS A 26 1.85 -15.21 17.74
N ARG A 27 0.58 -15.28 18.12
CA ARG A 27 -0.45 -15.92 17.30
C ARG A 27 -0.78 -14.99 16.13
N THR A 28 -0.83 -15.55 14.92
CA THR A 28 -1.24 -14.81 13.73
C THR A 28 -2.69 -15.11 13.38
N CYS A 29 -3.51 -14.07 13.24
CA CYS A 29 -4.85 -14.16 12.66
C CYS A 29 -4.79 -13.64 11.22
N SER A 30 -4.85 -14.55 10.24
CA SER A 30 -4.89 -14.19 8.83
C SER A 30 -6.33 -14.15 8.35
N ILE A 31 -6.71 -13.05 7.69
CA ILE A 31 -8.06 -12.82 7.18
C ILE A 31 -8.11 -13.08 5.67
N ASN A 32 -8.99 -13.99 5.28
CA ASN A 32 -9.38 -14.23 3.89
C ASN A 32 -10.62 -13.38 3.58
N TYR A 33 -10.42 -12.06 3.65
CA TYR A 33 -11.47 -11.08 3.42
C TYR A 33 -12.01 -11.16 1.99
N ARG A 34 -13.27 -10.73 1.82
CA ARG A 34 -13.95 -10.68 0.53
C ARG A 34 -13.18 -9.79 -0.46
N LEU A 35 -13.00 -10.30 -1.67
CA LEU A 35 -12.25 -9.63 -2.74
C LEU A 35 -13.17 -9.03 -3.80
N ALA A 36 -12.70 -7.92 -4.37
CA ALA A 36 -13.18 -7.36 -5.61
C ALA A 36 -12.78 -8.24 -6.82
N PRO A 37 -13.54 -8.24 -7.93
CA PRO A 37 -14.76 -7.45 -8.18
C PRO A 37 -16.04 -8.03 -7.56
N GLN A 38 -16.02 -9.26 -7.03
CA GLN A 38 -17.22 -9.91 -6.51
C GLN A 38 -17.80 -9.19 -5.30
N ASN A 39 -16.92 -8.57 -4.50
CA ASN A 39 -17.28 -7.77 -3.34
C ASN A 39 -16.41 -6.50 -3.33
N PRO A 40 -16.85 -5.43 -4.01
CA PRO A 40 -16.16 -4.15 -4.00
C PRO A 40 -16.11 -3.52 -2.59
N PHE A 41 -15.43 -2.39 -2.47
CA PHE A 41 -15.46 -1.55 -1.29
C PHE A 41 -16.93 -1.30 -0.83
N PRO A 42 -17.25 -1.45 0.47
CA PRO A 42 -16.35 -1.58 1.62
C PRO A 42 -16.12 -3.02 2.14
N ALA A 43 -16.41 -4.08 1.37
CA ALA A 43 -16.46 -5.45 1.89
C ALA A 43 -15.20 -5.93 2.64
N ALA A 44 -14.01 -5.63 2.11
CA ALA A 44 -12.75 -6.00 2.77
C ALA A 44 -12.55 -5.29 4.12
N LEU A 45 -12.96 -4.02 4.22
CA LEU A 45 -12.91 -3.22 5.45
C LEU A 45 -13.91 -3.73 6.49
N GLU A 46 -15.13 -4.08 6.06
CA GLU A 46 -16.14 -4.70 6.93
C GLU A 46 -15.61 -6.00 7.55
N ASP A 47 -15.00 -6.87 6.74
CA ASP A 47 -14.46 -8.15 7.19
C ASP A 47 -13.28 -7.95 8.16
N ALA A 48 -12.42 -6.99 7.89
CA ALA A 48 -11.30 -6.64 8.76
C ALA A 48 -11.78 -6.05 10.10
N LEU A 49 -12.80 -5.18 10.07
CA LEU A 49 -13.42 -4.61 11.28
C LEU A 49 -14.16 -5.67 12.09
N ALA A 50 -14.93 -6.53 11.44
CA ALA A 50 -15.61 -7.64 12.08
C ALA A 50 -14.62 -8.59 12.76
N THR A 51 -13.48 -8.86 12.11
CA THR A 51 -12.40 -9.65 12.73
C THR A 51 -11.81 -8.95 13.95
N TYR A 52 -11.55 -7.64 13.86
CA TYR A 52 -11.02 -6.88 15.00
C TYR A 52 -11.99 -6.93 16.20
N LEU A 53 -13.27 -6.69 15.97
CA LEU A 53 -14.32 -6.76 16.99
C LEU A 53 -14.41 -8.17 17.60
N TYR A 54 -14.36 -9.21 16.77
CA TYR A 54 -14.38 -10.60 17.22
C TYR A 54 -13.18 -10.95 18.12
N LEU A 55 -11.99 -10.37 17.84
CA LEU A 55 -10.80 -10.61 18.67
C LEU A 55 -10.91 -9.92 20.03
N ILE A 56 -11.41 -8.69 20.09
CA ILE A 56 -11.48 -7.91 21.33
C ILE A 56 -12.73 -8.24 22.16
N GLN A 57 -13.78 -8.76 21.52
CA GLN A 57 -15.05 -9.10 22.14
C GLN A 57 -15.69 -10.31 21.43
N PRO A 58 -15.12 -11.52 21.60
CA PRO A 58 -15.69 -12.72 21.01
C PRO A 58 -17.09 -13.02 21.58
N PRO A 59 -18.02 -13.53 20.76
CA PRO A 59 -19.33 -13.98 21.22
C PRO A 59 -19.22 -15.07 22.31
N GLU A 60 -20.15 -15.04 23.26
CA GLU A 60 -20.23 -16.05 24.31
C GLU A 60 -20.39 -17.47 23.73
N GLY A 61 -19.69 -18.45 24.32
CA GLY A 61 -19.79 -19.86 23.94
C GLY A 61 -18.90 -20.32 22.77
N GLU A 62 -18.14 -19.42 22.14
CA GLU A 62 -17.21 -19.78 21.03
C GLU A 62 -15.80 -20.19 21.51
N GLY A 63 -15.56 -20.26 22.83
CA GLY A 63 -14.32 -20.80 23.42
C GLY A 63 -13.06 -19.94 23.21
N LEU A 64 -13.20 -18.74 22.65
CA LEU A 64 -12.13 -17.75 22.52
C LEU A 64 -12.22 -16.72 23.64
N LEU A 65 -11.08 -16.43 24.28
CA LEU A 65 -10.98 -15.35 25.26
C LEU A 65 -10.81 -14.01 24.55
N PRO A 66 -11.45 -12.93 25.05
CA PRO A 66 -11.19 -11.57 24.60
C PRO A 66 -9.69 -11.26 24.61
N THR A 67 -9.20 -10.73 23.50
CA THR A 67 -7.80 -10.27 23.39
C THR A 67 -7.75 -8.79 23.73
N ASP A 68 -6.89 -8.42 24.68
CA ASP A 68 -6.60 -7.02 24.99
C ASP A 68 -6.12 -6.30 23.70
N PRO A 69 -6.78 -5.20 23.27
CA PRO A 69 -6.33 -4.37 22.15
C PRO A 69 -4.84 -4.01 22.20
N LYS A 70 -4.28 -3.81 23.40
CA LYS A 70 -2.85 -3.52 23.61
C LYS A 70 -1.92 -4.71 23.40
N LYS A 71 -2.46 -5.88 23.08
CA LYS A 71 -1.73 -7.08 22.63
C LYS A 71 -1.95 -7.38 21.14
N ILE A 72 -2.67 -6.53 20.41
CA ILE A 72 -2.94 -6.69 18.98
C ILE A 72 -2.06 -5.74 18.17
N VAL A 73 -1.45 -6.25 17.10
CA VAL A 73 -0.81 -5.45 16.05
C VAL A 73 -1.46 -5.80 14.73
N ILE A 74 -1.85 -4.79 13.96
CA ILE A 74 -2.47 -4.97 12.64
C ILE A 74 -1.41 -4.80 11.57
N SER A 75 -1.33 -5.71 10.60
CA SER A 75 -0.33 -5.65 9.53
C SER A 75 -0.90 -6.18 8.24
N GLY A 76 -0.40 -5.64 7.13
CA GLY A 76 -0.71 -6.10 5.79
C GLY A 76 0.24 -5.46 4.78
N ASP A 77 0.35 -6.09 3.62
CA ASP A 77 1.19 -5.66 2.51
C ASP A 77 0.37 -5.07 1.36
N SER A 78 0.92 -4.10 0.63
CA SER A 78 0.30 -3.56 -0.58
C SER A 78 -1.12 -3.06 -0.30
N ALA A 79 -2.14 -3.60 -0.98
CA ALA A 79 -3.56 -3.34 -0.70
C ALA A 79 -3.96 -3.70 0.75
N GLY A 80 -3.35 -4.72 1.35
CA GLY A 80 -3.49 -5.05 2.77
C GLY A 80 -2.84 -4.02 3.70
N GLY A 81 -1.79 -3.33 3.24
CA GLY A 81 -1.21 -2.18 3.93
C GLY A 81 -2.14 -0.97 3.90
N GLY A 82 -2.80 -0.72 2.76
CA GLY A 82 -3.90 0.23 2.64
C GLY A 82 -5.08 -0.11 3.55
N LEU A 83 -5.51 -1.36 3.54
CA LEU A 83 -6.58 -1.88 4.41
C LEU A 83 -6.23 -1.77 5.89
N THR A 84 -4.95 -1.98 6.26
CA THR A 84 -4.46 -1.75 7.62
C THR A 84 -4.71 -0.30 8.04
N MET A 85 -4.34 0.66 7.20
CA MET A 85 -4.55 2.07 7.49
C MET A 85 -6.05 2.43 7.53
N ALA A 86 -6.85 1.96 6.57
CA ALA A 86 -8.29 2.17 6.55
C ALA A 86 -8.97 1.63 7.82
N LEU A 87 -8.60 0.42 8.26
CA LEU A 87 -9.12 -0.18 9.48
C LEU A 87 -8.74 0.64 10.72
N LEU A 88 -7.50 1.13 10.83
CA LEU A 88 -7.08 1.97 11.95
C LEU A 88 -7.88 3.29 12.02
N ILE A 89 -8.11 3.92 10.87
CA ILE A 89 -8.94 5.13 10.78
C ILE A 89 -10.38 4.79 11.21
N ALA A 90 -10.94 3.66 10.75
CA ALA A 90 -12.28 3.23 11.12
C ALA A 90 -12.41 2.96 12.64
N ILE A 91 -11.44 2.26 13.24
CA ILE A 91 -11.38 2.01 14.69
C ILE A 91 -11.31 3.34 15.47
N ARG A 92 -10.40 4.24 15.05
CA ARG A 92 -10.24 5.57 15.66
C ARG A 92 -11.53 6.38 15.62
N ASP A 93 -12.16 6.46 14.45
CA ASP A 93 -13.33 7.30 14.23
C ASP A 93 -14.61 6.71 14.86
N ALA A 94 -14.68 5.39 15.00
CA ALA A 94 -15.72 4.70 15.76
C ALA A 94 -15.56 4.81 17.29
N GLY A 95 -14.46 5.39 17.79
CA GLY A 95 -14.17 5.46 19.23
C GLY A 95 -13.86 4.10 19.87
N LEU A 96 -13.49 3.11 19.05
CA LEU A 96 -13.10 1.78 19.52
C LEU A 96 -11.69 1.83 20.12
N PRO A 97 -11.35 0.92 21.05
CA PRO A 97 -9.99 0.80 21.56
C PRO A 97 -9.01 0.60 20.40
N LEU A 98 -7.92 1.38 20.36
CA LEU A 98 -6.90 1.22 19.31
C LEU A 98 -5.96 0.05 19.64
N PRO A 99 -5.46 -0.68 18.61
CA PRO A 99 -4.46 -1.73 18.79
C PRO A 99 -3.15 -1.15 19.36
N ALA A 100 -2.24 -2.03 19.76
CA ALA A 100 -0.92 -1.67 20.28
C ALA A 100 -0.06 -0.90 19.26
N GLY A 101 -0.18 -1.28 17.98
CA GLY A 101 0.55 -0.69 16.87
C GLY A 101 0.08 -1.27 15.55
N ALA A 102 0.66 -0.80 14.45
CA ALA A 102 0.43 -1.38 13.14
C ALA A 102 1.67 -1.35 12.25
N MET A 103 1.71 -2.26 11.28
CA MET A 103 2.85 -2.48 10.39
C MET A 103 2.40 -2.56 8.93
N PRO A 104 2.07 -1.42 8.28
CA PRO A 104 1.80 -1.36 6.85
C PRO A 104 3.09 -1.57 6.04
N MET A 105 3.11 -2.59 5.18
CA MET A 105 4.25 -2.93 4.31
C MET A 105 3.96 -2.53 2.87
N CYS A 106 4.82 -1.73 2.27
CA CYS A 106 4.67 -1.16 0.93
C CYS A 106 3.22 -0.72 0.68
N PRO A 107 2.61 0.08 1.58
CA PRO A 107 1.16 0.26 1.60
C PRO A 107 0.67 0.99 0.34
N TRP A 108 -0.41 0.46 -0.25
CA TRP A 108 -1.15 1.16 -1.29
C TRP A 108 -2.27 1.99 -0.65
N VAL A 109 -2.04 3.30 -0.55
CA VAL A 109 -2.84 4.27 0.21
C VAL A 109 -3.30 5.47 -0.62
N ASP A 110 -2.82 5.59 -1.85
CA ASP A 110 -3.29 6.54 -2.86
C ASP A 110 -3.77 5.80 -4.13
N LEU A 111 -5.08 5.55 -4.23
CA LEU A 111 -5.69 4.95 -5.42
C LEU A 111 -5.94 5.97 -6.54
N THR A 112 -5.61 7.25 -6.33
CA THR A 112 -5.63 8.27 -7.39
C THR A 112 -4.33 8.32 -8.18
N HIS A 113 -3.27 7.67 -7.67
CA HIS A 113 -1.92 7.64 -8.25
C HIS A 113 -1.37 9.04 -8.52
N SER A 114 -1.49 9.91 -7.52
CA SER A 114 -1.09 11.32 -7.61
C SER A 114 0.41 11.53 -7.41
N LEU A 115 1.07 10.63 -6.68
CA LEU A 115 2.46 10.82 -6.24
C LEU A 115 3.52 10.33 -7.26
N PRO A 116 4.68 11.00 -7.38
CA PRO A 116 5.60 10.82 -8.52
C PRO A 116 6.18 9.41 -8.71
N SER A 117 6.51 8.70 -7.63
CA SER A 117 7.13 7.36 -7.70
C SER A 117 6.32 6.36 -8.52
N ILE A 118 4.99 6.56 -8.64
CA ILE A 118 4.14 5.71 -9.47
C ILE A 118 4.59 5.69 -10.93
N LEU A 119 5.26 6.76 -11.39
CA LEU A 119 5.85 6.87 -12.72
C LEU A 119 7.37 6.73 -12.71
N LEU A 120 8.04 7.38 -11.76
CA LEU A 120 9.50 7.45 -11.74
C LEU A 120 10.13 6.06 -11.56
N ASN A 121 9.48 5.17 -10.81
CA ASN A 121 9.99 3.84 -10.51
C ASN A 121 9.42 2.73 -11.43
N MET A 122 8.88 3.10 -12.60
CA MET A 122 8.37 2.12 -13.57
C MET A 122 9.41 1.10 -14.04
N MET A 123 10.69 1.50 -14.10
CA MET A 123 11.78 0.66 -14.60
C MET A 123 12.45 -0.17 -13.50
N THR A 124 12.20 0.17 -12.24
CA THR A 124 12.87 -0.43 -11.08
C THR A 124 11.96 -1.36 -10.29
N ASP A 125 10.67 -1.40 -10.63
CA ASP A 125 9.65 -2.20 -9.98
C ASP A 125 8.97 -3.15 -10.98
N PHE A 126 8.55 -4.33 -10.50
CA PHE A 126 7.80 -5.29 -11.31
C PHE A 126 6.30 -4.95 -11.39
N LEU A 127 5.82 -4.01 -10.56
CA LEU A 127 4.45 -3.53 -10.62
C LEU A 127 4.12 -3.03 -12.05
N PRO A 128 3.07 -3.57 -12.69
CA PRO A 128 2.86 -3.41 -14.13
C PRO A 128 2.73 -1.95 -14.54
N ALA A 129 3.49 -1.54 -15.56
CA ALA A 129 3.45 -0.20 -16.16
C ALA A 129 2.00 0.25 -16.44
N VAL A 130 1.19 -0.71 -16.92
CA VAL A 130 -0.19 -0.52 -17.38
C VAL A 130 -1.13 -1.58 -16.79
N GLY A 131 -1.26 -1.61 -15.46
CA GLY A 131 -2.23 -2.48 -14.74
C GLY A 131 -2.93 -1.82 -13.55
N PHE A 132 -2.46 -0.64 -13.18
CA PHE A 132 -3.02 0.27 -12.18
C PHE A 132 -3.88 1.38 -12.80
N LYS A 133 -4.14 1.31 -14.11
CA LYS A 133 -4.69 2.41 -14.90
C LYS A 133 -5.97 2.98 -14.29
N HIS A 134 -5.90 4.24 -13.87
CA HIS A 134 -7.00 5.18 -13.95
C HIS A 134 -6.78 5.93 -15.27
N ALA A 135 -7.49 5.55 -16.33
CA ALA A 135 -7.53 6.34 -17.55
C ALA A 135 -8.84 7.15 -17.56
N PRO A 136 -8.80 8.50 -17.63
CA PRO A 136 -7.66 9.43 -17.50
C PRO A 136 -7.56 10.01 -16.08
N SER A 137 -6.39 9.93 -15.42
CA SER A 137 -6.16 10.58 -14.11
C SER A 137 -5.59 11.97 -14.33
N PRO A 138 -6.28 13.03 -13.91
CA PRO A 138 -5.76 14.40 -14.04
C PRO A 138 -4.64 14.73 -13.05
N ALA A 139 -4.31 13.84 -12.13
CA ALA A 139 -3.11 13.97 -11.30
C ALA A 139 -1.82 13.61 -12.06
N LEU A 140 -1.93 12.92 -13.19
CA LEU A 140 -0.81 12.62 -14.09
C LEU A 140 -0.54 13.75 -15.07
N ASP A 141 0.70 14.21 -15.12
CA ASP A 141 1.23 14.96 -16.27
C ASP A 141 1.82 13.97 -17.28
N TYR A 142 1.05 13.66 -18.32
CA TYR A 142 1.39 12.66 -19.33
C TYR A 142 2.62 13.06 -20.18
N ALA A 143 3.02 14.33 -20.18
CA ALA A 143 4.22 14.79 -20.87
C ALA A 143 5.52 14.35 -20.17
N GLN A 144 5.44 13.96 -18.89
CA GLN A 144 6.59 13.53 -18.08
C GLN A 144 6.82 12.01 -18.12
N LEU A 145 5.93 11.25 -18.77
CA LEU A 145 6.17 9.83 -19.03
C LEU A 145 7.38 9.69 -19.95
N PRO A 146 8.30 8.73 -19.70
CA PRO A 146 9.35 8.41 -20.64
C PRO A 146 8.75 8.01 -22.00
N GLN A 147 8.67 8.95 -22.94
CA GLN A 147 8.40 8.65 -24.33
C GLN A 147 9.70 8.12 -24.94
N ARG A 148 9.89 6.81 -25.01
CA ARG A 148 11.18 6.25 -25.43
C ARG A 148 11.06 5.31 -26.61
N GLN A 149 11.25 5.88 -27.82
CA GLN A 149 11.71 5.12 -29.01
C GLN A 149 13.02 4.36 -28.76
N GLN A 150 13.79 4.75 -27.73
CA GLN A 150 15.03 4.08 -27.32
C GLN A 150 14.78 2.78 -26.53
N ASP A 151 13.66 2.65 -25.82
CA ASP A 151 13.33 1.44 -25.06
C ASP A 151 12.97 0.29 -26.00
N THR A 152 12.39 0.59 -27.17
CA THR A 152 12.15 -0.38 -28.24
C THR A 152 13.44 -1.07 -28.68
N LYS A 153 14.53 -0.30 -28.87
CA LYS A 153 15.83 -0.83 -29.30
C LYS A 153 16.48 -1.69 -28.22
N VAL A 154 16.42 -1.25 -26.95
CA VAL A 154 16.98 -2.00 -25.82
C VAL A 154 16.20 -3.31 -25.61
N LEU A 155 14.87 -3.28 -25.75
CA LEU A 155 14.02 -4.47 -25.67
C LEU A 155 14.23 -5.41 -26.86
N GLU A 156 14.43 -4.89 -28.08
CA GLU A 156 14.77 -5.68 -29.27
C GLU A 156 16.14 -6.36 -29.12
N GLU A 157 17.14 -5.66 -28.60
CA GLU A 157 18.46 -6.23 -28.32
C GLU A 157 18.43 -7.27 -27.21
N ALA A 158 17.68 -7.02 -26.13
CA ALA A 158 17.46 -7.99 -25.06
C ALA A 158 16.71 -9.23 -25.57
N SER A 159 15.72 -9.05 -26.46
CA SER A 159 14.97 -10.12 -27.11
C SER A 159 15.85 -10.95 -28.05
N LYS A 160 16.75 -10.31 -28.81
CA LYS A 160 17.77 -11.00 -29.62
C LYS A 160 18.71 -11.85 -28.77
N LYS A 161 19.26 -11.28 -27.69
CA LYS A 161 20.13 -12.01 -26.74
C LYS A 161 19.39 -13.18 -26.08
N ALA A 162 18.12 -12.99 -25.72
CA ALA A 162 17.28 -14.05 -25.18
C ALA A 162 17.00 -15.16 -26.21
N LYS A 163 16.74 -14.81 -27.48
CA LYS A 163 16.58 -15.79 -28.57
C LYS A 163 17.87 -16.57 -28.87
N GLU A 164 19.03 -15.91 -28.81
CA GLU A 164 20.35 -16.56 -28.95
C GLU A 164 20.64 -17.51 -27.77
N ALA A 165 20.31 -17.10 -26.54
CA ALA A 165 20.40 -17.97 -25.36
C ALA A 165 19.45 -19.17 -25.44
N LYS A 166 18.23 -18.98 -25.97
CA LYS A 166 17.24 -20.03 -26.24
C LYS A 166 17.74 -21.05 -27.28
N LYS A 167 18.59 -20.61 -28.22
CA LYS A 167 19.24 -21.48 -29.21
C LYS A 167 20.35 -22.35 -28.62
N LYS A 168 20.96 -21.92 -27.51
CA LYS A 168 22.11 -22.59 -26.88
C LYS A 168 21.70 -23.59 -25.79
N HIS A 169 20.52 -23.45 -25.18
CA HIS A 169 19.96 -24.40 -24.23
C HIS A 169 18.56 -24.82 -24.71
N LYS A 170 18.46 -26.04 -25.25
CA LYS A 170 17.20 -26.65 -25.71
C LYS A 170 16.23 -26.83 -24.54
N LEU A 171 15.46 -25.79 -24.21
CA LEU A 171 14.13 -25.96 -23.64
C LEU A 171 13.15 -25.82 -24.80
N THR A 172 12.60 -26.94 -25.24
CA THR A 172 11.55 -26.99 -26.25
C THR A 172 10.29 -26.34 -25.70
N ILE A 173 9.89 -25.23 -26.32
CA ILE A 173 8.55 -24.67 -26.24
C ILE A 173 7.94 -24.93 -27.63
N PRO A 174 6.73 -25.49 -27.75
CA PRO A 174 6.09 -25.79 -29.04
C PRO A 174 6.07 -24.56 -29.96
N GLU A 175 6.25 -24.78 -31.27
CA GLU A 175 6.43 -23.72 -32.29
C GLU A 175 5.13 -23.16 -32.86
N ASP A 176 3.97 -23.57 -32.35
CA ASP A 176 2.68 -23.09 -32.83
C ASP A 176 2.00 -22.25 -31.74
N GLU A 177 2.21 -20.93 -31.76
CA GLU A 177 1.23 -19.96 -31.25
C GLU A 177 1.64 -18.53 -31.67
N ASP A 178 0.82 -17.95 -32.54
CA ASP A 178 0.90 -16.58 -33.05
C ASP A 178 0.95 -15.53 -31.93
N ASP A 179 1.71 -14.46 -32.19
CA ASP A 179 1.72 -13.15 -31.51
C ASP A 179 1.14 -13.06 -30.08
N ALA A 180 1.81 -13.70 -29.11
CA ALA A 180 1.48 -13.65 -27.68
C ALA A 180 1.70 -12.27 -27.01
N SER A 181 1.83 -11.18 -27.78
CA SER A 181 1.83 -9.81 -27.26
C SER A 181 0.45 -9.16 -27.29
N GLN A 182 -0.47 -9.64 -28.14
CA GLN A 182 -1.82 -9.08 -28.29
C GLN A 182 -2.89 -9.78 -27.43
N HIS A 183 -2.57 -10.94 -26.83
CA HIS A 183 -3.49 -11.73 -26.00
C HIS A 183 -2.92 -12.10 -24.62
N ARG A 184 -2.15 -11.21 -23.98
CA ARG A 184 -1.82 -11.42 -22.56
C ARG A 184 -3.04 -11.15 -21.70
N GLU A 185 -3.88 -12.16 -21.55
CA GLU A 185 -4.95 -12.21 -20.56
C GLU A 185 -4.36 -11.86 -19.18
N SER A 186 -5.05 -11.01 -18.42
CA SER A 186 -4.66 -10.79 -17.03
C SER A 186 -4.99 -12.07 -16.27
N ILE A 187 -3.99 -12.91 -16.08
CA ILE A 187 -4.14 -14.15 -15.33
C ILE A 187 -4.26 -13.77 -13.85
N GLY A 188 -5.40 -14.08 -13.24
CA GLY A 188 -5.60 -13.90 -11.80
C GLY A 188 -4.63 -14.75 -10.97
N PRO A 189 -4.54 -14.54 -9.65
CA PRO A 189 -3.60 -15.24 -8.77
C PRO A 189 -3.77 -16.78 -8.71
N PHE A 190 -4.79 -17.33 -9.38
CA PHE A 190 -5.08 -18.76 -9.45
C PHE A 190 -4.99 -19.36 -10.85
N GLY A 191 -4.36 -18.67 -11.82
CA GLY A 191 -4.28 -19.20 -13.19
C GLY A 191 -5.60 -19.09 -13.96
N ILE A 192 -6.60 -18.39 -13.40
CA ILE A 192 -7.89 -18.18 -14.04
C ILE A 192 -7.77 -16.95 -14.95
N PRO A 193 -8.04 -17.08 -16.26
CA PRO A 193 -8.21 -15.94 -17.15
C PRO A 193 -9.28 -15.01 -16.60
N ILE A 194 -8.93 -13.75 -16.34
CA ILE A 194 -9.95 -12.72 -16.12
C ILE A 194 -10.58 -12.47 -17.49
N PRO A 195 -11.86 -12.79 -17.71
CA PRO A 195 -12.48 -12.56 -19.00
C PRO A 195 -12.35 -11.09 -19.38
N HIS A 196 -11.97 -10.84 -20.62
CA HIS A 196 -12.15 -9.52 -21.21
C HIS A 196 -13.63 -9.16 -21.05
N THR A 197 -13.91 -8.02 -20.44
CA THR A 197 -15.25 -7.47 -20.60
C THR A 197 -15.34 -7.09 -22.08
N ASP A 198 -16.21 -7.76 -22.83
CA ASP A 198 -16.51 -7.44 -24.25
C ASP A 198 -17.17 -6.05 -24.41
N ASP A 199 -17.17 -5.23 -23.36
CA ASP A 199 -17.49 -3.83 -23.47
C ASP A 199 -16.25 -3.07 -23.96
N ALA A 200 -16.45 -2.09 -24.84
CA ALA A 200 -15.39 -1.18 -25.28
C ALA A 200 -14.81 -0.30 -24.14
N ASN A 201 -15.06 -0.64 -22.87
CA ASN A 201 -14.86 0.17 -21.67
C ASN A 201 -13.82 -0.41 -20.69
N GLY A 202 -12.92 -1.28 -21.14
CA GLY A 202 -11.66 -1.68 -20.47
C GLY A 202 -11.60 -1.42 -18.97
N MET A 203 -12.29 -2.24 -18.17
CA MET A 203 -12.40 -2.04 -16.73
C MET A 203 -11.06 -2.34 -16.04
N TYR A 204 -10.50 -1.37 -15.30
CA TYR A 204 -9.18 -1.53 -14.66
C TYR A 204 -9.28 -1.99 -13.20
N ARG A 205 -8.15 -2.50 -12.66
CA ARG A 205 -8.09 -3.13 -11.31
C ARG A 205 -8.57 -2.22 -10.17
N VAL A 206 -8.40 -0.90 -10.30
CA VAL A 206 -8.89 0.08 -9.30
C VAL A 206 -10.42 0.09 -9.28
N GLN A 207 -11.06 0.07 -10.44
CA GLN A 207 -12.52 0.11 -10.60
C GLN A 207 -13.20 -1.21 -10.20
N PHE A 208 -12.45 -2.31 -10.10
CA PHE A 208 -12.97 -3.51 -9.43
C PHE A 208 -13.22 -3.25 -7.94
N TYR A 209 -12.36 -2.45 -7.29
CA TYR A 209 -12.43 -2.19 -5.86
C TYR A 209 -13.35 -1.02 -5.52
N ALA A 210 -13.20 0.14 -6.16
CA ALA A 210 -13.98 1.32 -5.85
C ALA A 210 -14.28 2.16 -7.11
N PRO A 211 -15.47 2.78 -7.20
CA PRO A 211 -15.77 3.71 -8.28
C PRO A 211 -14.91 4.97 -8.18
N ASN A 212 -14.78 5.72 -9.28
CA ASN A 212 -13.91 6.89 -9.37
C ASN A 212 -14.24 7.97 -8.32
N GLU A 213 -15.52 8.14 -8.01
CA GLU A 213 -16.02 9.10 -7.02
C GLU A 213 -15.60 8.72 -5.59
N ALA A 214 -15.30 7.45 -5.35
CA ALA A 214 -14.91 6.93 -4.04
C ALA A 214 -13.39 6.94 -3.81
N LEU A 215 -12.56 7.22 -4.83
CA LEU A 215 -11.11 7.09 -4.72
C LEU A 215 -10.48 8.02 -3.69
N LYS A 216 -11.11 9.16 -3.40
CA LYS A 216 -10.65 10.10 -2.37
C LYS A 216 -11.28 9.87 -0.99
N LEU A 217 -12.13 8.85 -0.83
CA LEU A 217 -12.62 8.49 0.50
C LEU A 217 -11.44 8.01 1.36
N PRO A 218 -11.29 8.47 2.62
CA PRO A 218 -10.20 8.04 3.49
C PRO A 218 -10.11 6.52 3.69
N MET A 219 -11.24 5.81 3.60
CA MET A 219 -11.29 4.35 3.72
C MET A 219 -10.85 3.61 2.45
N VAL A 220 -10.77 4.32 1.32
CA VAL A 220 -10.31 3.82 0.02
C VAL A 220 -8.86 4.22 -0.20
N SER A 221 -8.56 5.51 -0.01
CA SER A 221 -7.21 6.08 -0.06
C SER A 221 -6.90 6.81 1.26
N PRO A 222 -6.29 6.12 2.24
CA PRO A 222 -5.95 6.66 3.55
C PRO A 222 -5.17 7.97 3.57
N VAL A 223 -4.42 8.32 2.51
CA VAL A 223 -3.73 9.62 2.41
C VAL A 223 -4.67 10.83 2.47
N PHE A 224 -5.97 10.62 2.22
CA PHE A 224 -7.00 11.66 2.30
C PHE A 224 -7.71 11.73 3.66
N ASP A 225 -7.21 11.04 4.70
CA ASP A 225 -7.77 11.15 6.05
C ASP A 225 -7.88 12.60 6.51
N ARG A 226 -9.08 12.99 6.97
CA ARG A 226 -9.36 14.36 7.41
C ARG A 226 -8.53 14.77 8.62
N ARG A 227 -8.20 13.81 9.48
CA ARG A 227 -7.33 14.03 10.64
C ARG A 227 -5.85 13.84 10.31
N ARG A 228 -5.50 13.71 9.03
CA ARG A 228 -4.10 13.60 8.56
C ARG A 228 -3.36 12.45 9.24
N LEU A 229 -4.06 11.33 9.44
CA LEU A 229 -3.53 10.12 10.07
C LEU A 229 -3.08 10.31 11.52
N ARG A 230 -3.53 11.39 12.18
CA ARG A 230 -3.26 11.66 13.59
C ARG A 230 -4.15 10.83 14.50
N GLY A 231 -3.67 10.64 15.73
CA GLY A 231 -4.33 9.86 16.77
C GLY A 231 -4.30 8.35 16.54
N LEU A 232 -3.55 7.86 15.55
CA LEU A 232 -3.30 6.45 15.31
C LEU A 232 -2.25 5.90 16.28
N PRO A 233 -2.23 4.58 16.56
CA PRO A 233 -1.20 3.95 17.38
C PRO A 233 0.17 4.01 16.67
N PRO A 234 1.27 3.67 17.36
CA PRO A 234 2.59 3.62 16.73
C PRO A 234 2.60 2.78 15.44
N LEU A 235 3.29 3.28 14.41
CA LEU A 235 3.40 2.61 13.12
C LEU A 235 4.86 2.25 12.78
N LEU A 236 5.06 1.06 12.22
CA LEU A 236 6.28 0.69 11.50
C LEU A 236 5.94 0.54 10.01
N VAL A 237 6.35 1.51 9.21
CA VAL A 237 6.11 1.53 7.75
C VAL A 237 7.39 1.05 7.07
N GLN A 238 7.30 0.06 6.19
CA GLN A 238 8.42 -0.41 5.39
C GLN A 238 8.10 -0.24 3.91
N CYS A 239 9.02 0.32 3.13
CA CYS A 239 8.89 0.41 1.68
C CYS A 239 10.25 0.22 0.99
N GLY A 240 10.22 -0.22 -0.26
CA GLY A 240 11.36 -0.21 -1.16
C GLY A 240 11.64 1.18 -1.72
N LYS A 241 12.90 1.56 -1.86
CA LYS A 241 13.28 2.81 -2.55
C LYS A 241 13.01 2.73 -4.05
N SER A 242 13.03 1.52 -4.61
CA SER A 242 12.82 1.22 -6.02
C SER A 242 11.36 0.91 -6.36
N GLU A 243 10.44 0.95 -5.39
CA GLU A 243 9.03 0.60 -5.59
C GLU A 243 8.20 1.78 -6.11
N ARG A 244 7.15 1.51 -6.87
CA ARG A 244 6.26 2.54 -7.42
C ARG A 244 5.39 3.22 -6.37
N LEU A 245 5.11 2.54 -5.26
CA LEU A 245 4.32 3.05 -4.13
C LEU A 245 5.20 3.72 -3.03
N ARG A 246 6.46 4.07 -3.37
CA ARG A 246 7.41 4.66 -2.42
C ARG A 246 6.92 5.99 -1.85
N ASP A 247 6.52 6.90 -2.73
CA ASP A 247 6.20 8.28 -2.32
C ASP A 247 4.93 8.35 -1.49
N GLU A 248 3.95 7.46 -1.73
CA GLU A 248 2.74 7.40 -0.89
C GLU A 248 3.03 6.84 0.51
N SER A 249 3.98 5.92 0.64
CA SER A 249 4.49 5.47 1.94
C SER A 249 5.17 6.62 2.69
N ILE A 250 6.00 7.41 2.01
CA ILE A 250 6.68 8.58 2.58
C ILE A 250 5.67 9.67 2.94
N TYR A 251 4.74 9.99 2.05
CA TYR A 251 3.70 10.99 2.26
C TYR A 251 2.87 10.67 3.50
N LEU A 252 2.39 9.41 3.61
CA LEU A 252 1.65 8.89 4.75
C LEU A 252 2.40 9.12 6.09
N VAL A 253 3.69 8.82 6.11
CA VAL A 253 4.55 9.00 7.30
C VAL A 253 4.68 10.48 7.68
N LEU A 254 5.00 11.34 6.71
CA LEU A 254 5.21 12.76 6.95
C LEU A 254 3.91 13.46 7.37
N GLN A 255 2.78 13.04 6.79
CA GLN A 255 1.45 13.50 7.15
C GLN A 255 1.08 13.10 8.59
N GLY A 256 1.18 11.81 8.93
CA GLY A 256 0.82 11.29 10.25
C GLY A 256 1.68 11.83 11.39
N THR A 257 2.97 12.06 11.14
CA THR A 257 3.90 12.65 12.12
C THR A 257 3.76 14.16 12.26
N GLY A 258 3.01 14.82 11.37
CA GLY A 258 2.91 16.29 11.35
C GLY A 258 4.24 16.95 11.04
N THR A 259 5.08 16.34 10.20
CA THR A 259 6.42 16.85 9.88
C THR A 259 6.35 18.23 9.23
N PHE A 260 5.34 18.46 8.39
CA PHE A 260 5.02 19.75 7.80
C PHE A 260 3.73 20.27 8.44
N PRO A 261 3.83 21.14 9.46
CA PRO A 261 2.66 21.58 10.21
C PRO A 261 1.80 22.56 9.41
N ASP A 262 0.49 22.46 9.62
CA ASP A 262 -0.50 23.39 9.07
C ASP A 262 -1.11 24.25 10.18
N LYS A 263 -1.71 25.39 9.80
CA LYS A 263 -2.38 26.33 10.72
C LYS A 263 -3.44 25.62 11.57
N ASP A 264 -4.06 24.60 10.99
CA ASP A 264 -5.14 23.80 11.54
C ASP A 264 -4.65 22.54 12.30
N ASP A 265 -3.35 22.38 12.55
CA ASP A 265 -2.84 21.14 13.15
C ASP A 265 -3.42 20.80 14.53
N LYS A 266 -3.80 21.83 15.31
CA LYS A 266 -4.37 21.64 16.65
C LYS A 266 -5.75 20.99 16.63
N GLN A 267 -6.52 21.15 15.55
CA GLN A 267 -7.86 20.55 15.43
C GLN A 267 -7.84 19.09 14.96
N TYR A 268 -6.73 18.61 14.39
CA TYR A 268 -6.64 17.25 13.83
C TYR A 268 -6.18 16.18 14.85
N GLY A 269 -5.84 16.59 16.08
CA GLY A 269 -5.42 15.69 17.16
C GLY A 269 -3.91 15.51 17.27
N LYS A 270 -3.48 14.52 18.07
CA LYS A 270 -2.06 14.28 18.37
C LYS A 270 -1.36 13.60 17.19
N PRO A 271 -0.17 14.07 16.77
CA PRO A 271 0.66 13.36 15.79
C PRO A 271 0.90 11.90 16.15
N THR A 272 0.95 11.06 15.15
CA THR A 272 1.24 9.63 15.30
C THR A 272 2.74 9.40 15.27
N LYS A 273 3.22 8.51 16.13
CA LYS A 273 4.62 8.10 16.20
C LYS A 273 4.89 7.05 15.12
N ILE A 274 5.76 7.36 14.18
CA ILE A 274 5.99 6.53 12.99
C ILE A 274 7.49 6.30 12.80
N THR A 275 7.85 5.03 12.62
CA THR A 275 9.17 4.61 12.14
C THR A 275 9.04 4.18 10.68
N LEU A 276 9.81 4.82 9.81
CA LEU A 276 9.87 4.51 8.38
C LEU A 276 11.19 3.79 8.07
N GLU A 277 11.11 2.65 7.40
CA GLU A 277 12.27 1.93 6.87
C GLU A 277 12.23 1.88 5.35
N ILE A 278 13.23 2.48 4.71
CA ILE A 278 13.38 2.55 3.25
C ILE A 278 14.47 1.57 2.84
N PHE A 279 14.12 0.55 2.06
CA PHE A 279 15.07 -0.48 1.61
C PHE A 279 15.59 -0.15 0.21
N VAL A 280 16.90 0.15 0.10
CA VAL A 280 17.49 0.87 -1.04
C VAL A 280 17.33 0.18 -2.39
N ASP A 281 17.40 -1.14 -2.45
CA ASP A 281 17.39 -1.93 -3.69
C ASP A 281 16.13 -2.79 -3.84
N GLN A 282 15.15 -2.58 -2.97
CA GLN A 282 13.99 -3.46 -2.92
C GLN A 282 12.82 -2.92 -3.76
N PRO A 283 12.16 -3.78 -4.55
CA PRO A 283 10.92 -3.46 -5.25
C PRO A 283 9.70 -3.66 -4.33
N HIS A 284 8.50 -3.51 -4.88
CA HIS A 284 7.25 -3.66 -4.14
C HIS A 284 7.12 -5.02 -3.44
N VAL A 285 6.61 -5.03 -2.21
CA VAL A 285 6.40 -6.23 -1.36
C VAL A 285 7.59 -7.21 -1.36
N PHE A 286 8.80 -6.69 -1.31
CA PHE A 286 9.99 -7.52 -1.29
C PHE A 286 10.03 -8.51 -0.11
N GLN A 287 9.31 -8.18 0.99
CA GLN A 287 9.21 -8.99 2.19
C GLN A 287 8.69 -10.40 1.94
N VAL A 288 7.80 -10.58 0.95
CA VAL A 288 7.20 -11.88 0.62
C VAL A 288 7.84 -12.53 -0.61
N MET A 289 8.42 -11.73 -1.51
CA MET A 289 8.96 -12.22 -2.78
C MET A 289 10.44 -12.63 -2.69
N PHE A 290 11.24 -11.92 -1.88
CA PHE A 290 12.68 -12.10 -1.81
C PHE A 290 13.12 -12.58 -0.41
N MET A 291 12.43 -13.57 0.14
CA MET A 291 12.59 -14.06 1.53
C MET A 291 14.02 -14.47 1.93
N TRP A 292 14.82 -14.84 0.93
CA TRP A 292 16.19 -15.34 1.06
C TRP A 292 17.22 -14.21 1.29
N THR A 293 16.88 -12.97 0.91
CA THR A 293 17.82 -11.85 0.89
C THR A 293 18.06 -11.28 2.29
N LYS A 294 19.21 -10.64 2.49
CA LYS A 294 19.54 -9.98 3.76
C LYS A 294 18.57 -8.85 4.11
N PRO A 295 18.17 -7.98 3.16
CA PRO A 295 17.16 -6.95 3.38
C PRO A 295 15.83 -7.51 3.87
N THR A 296 15.30 -8.56 3.23
CA THR A 296 14.04 -9.19 3.66
C THR A 296 14.14 -9.82 5.04
N LYS A 297 15.20 -10.59 5.30
CA LYS A 297 15.43 -11.17 6.63
C LYS A 297 15.55 -10.10 7.71
N ARG A 298 16.06 -8.91 7.37
CA ARG A 298 16.12 -7.76 8.28
C ARG A 298 14.71 -7.18 8.46
N ALA A 299 13.97 -6.93 7.38
CA ALA A 299 12.61 -6.41 7.42
C ALA A 299 11.70 -7.24 8.34
N VAL A 300 11.68 -8.57 8.18
CA VAL A 300 10.86 -9.49 9.00
C VAL A 300 11.29 -9.47 10.47
N ARG A 301 12.60 -9.40 10.75
CA ARG A 301 13.10 -9.27 12.14
C ARG A 301 12.68 -7.94 12.77
N ASN A 302 12.73 -6.85 12.01
CA ASN A 302 12.31 -5.53 12.48
C ASN A 302 10.82 -5.50 12.82
N LEU A 303 9.98 -6.14 12.00
CA LEU A 303 8.55 -6.31 12.27
C LEU A 303 8.30 -7.07 13.58
N ALA A 304 9.00 -8.19 13.79
CA ALA A 304 8.90 -8.95 15.03
C ALA A 304 9.39 -8.17 16.26
N ALA A 305 10.48 -7.40 16.10
CA ALA A 305 11.03 -6.59 17.18
C ALA A 305 10.09 -5.42 17.55
N PHE A 306 9.53 -4.74 16.55
CA PHE A 306 8.51 -3.72 16.77
C PHE A 306 7.26 -4.28 17.45
N LEU A 307 6.76 -5.43 16.99
CA LEU A 307 5.64 -6.13 17.60
C LEU A 307 5.90 -6.40 19.08
N ALA A 308 7.08 -6.96 19.40
CA ALA A 308 7.45 -7.23 20.78
C ALA A 308 7.51 -5.95 21.63
N GLU A 309 8.01 -4.86 21.06
CA GLU A 309 8.14 -3.57 21.73
C GLU A 309 6.77 -2.93 22.03
N VAL A 310 5.85 -2.87 21.05
CA VAL A 310 4.53 -2.23 21.24
C VAL A 310 3.58 -3.06 22.10
N THR A 311 3.71 -4.38 22.08
CA THR A 311 2.86 -5.28 22.88
C THR A 311 3.44 -5.60 24.25
N GLY A 312 4.71 -5.25 24.51
CA GLY A 312 5.45 -5.70 25.69
C GLY A 312 5.58 -7.23 25.74
N SER A 313 5.74 -7.88 24.59
CA SER A 313 5.93 -9.33 24.51
C SER A 313 7.28 -9.72 25.12
N PRO A 314 7.35 -10.80 25.93
CA PRO A 314 8.61 -11.31 26.48
C PRO A 314 9.44 -12.09 25.45
N ALA A 315 8.99 -12.17 24.18
CA ALA A 315 9.72 -12.87 23.13
C ALA A 315 11.15 -12.31 23.00
N ASN A 316 12.15 -13.21 23.09
CA ASN A 316 13.56 -12.86 22.94
C ASN A 316 13.89 -12.64 21.45
N VAL A 317 13.38 -11.54 20.89
CA VAL A 317 13.62 -11.16 19.50
C VAL A 317 14.96 -10.45 19.42
N ARG A 318 15.81 -10.85 18.47
CA ARG A 318 17.01 -10.08 18.14
C ARG A 318 16.59 -8.67 17.71
N LYS A 319 16.86 -7.69 18.57
CA LYS A 319 16.66 -6.28 18.27
C LYS A 319 17.89 -5.76 17.57
N ASP A 320 17.69 -5.17 16.40
CA ASP A 320 18.74 -4.47 15.69
C ASP A 320 18.63 -2.93 15.85
N GLY A 321 17.87 -2.49 16.86
CA GLY A 321 17.63 -1.10 17.24
C GLY A 321 16.32 -0.94 18.03
N GLU A 322 16.08 0.26 18.56
CA GLU A 322 14.78 0.66 19.12
C GLU A 322 13.86 1.15 17.99
N TYR A 323 12.57 0.82 18.09
CA TYR A 323 11.55 1.26 17.12
C TYR A 323 10.59 2.28 17.70
N LEU A 324 10.43 2.30 19.03
CA LEU A 324 9.68 3.33 19.73
C LEU A 324 10.61 4.43 20.25
N SER A 325 11.19 5.23 19.35
CA SER A 325 11.96 6.43 19.72
C SER A 325 11.12 7.53 20.39
N ASP A 326 11.66 8.32 21.31
CA ASP A 326 10.97 9.53 21.82
C ASP A 326 10.60 10.54 20.72
N GLN A 327 11.18 10.40 19.52
CA GLN A 327 10.84 11.19 18.36
C GLN A 327 9.53 10.73 17.69
N LEU A 328 8.77 11.69 17.16
CA LEU A 328 7.58 11.41 16.34
C LEU A 328 7.93 10.70 15.02
N LEU A 329 9.04 11.09 14.39
CA LEU A 329 9.53 10.55 13.13
C LEU A 329 10.93 9.95 13.32
N SER A 330 11.06 8.65 13.07
CA SER A 330 12.33 7.95 12.86
C SER A 330 12.40 7.42 11.43
N VAL A 331 13.55 7.59 10.76
CA VAL A 331 13.74 7.13 9.37
C VAL A 331 15.03 6.35 9.28
N LYS A 332 14.94 5.12 8.80
CA LYS A 332 16.07 4.23 8.59
C LYS A 332 16.17 3.88 7.12
N GLU A 333 17.34 4.04 6.52
CA GLU A 333 17.63 3.50 5.19
C GLU A 333 18.40 2.19 5.35
N VAL A 334 17.94 1.13 4.69
CA VAL A 334 18.51 -0.22 4.79
C VAL A 334 19.20 -0.59 3.48
N SER A 335 20.50 -0.88 3.56
CA SER A 335 21.33 -1.23 2.41
C SER A 335 21.03 -2.65 1.89
N PRO A 336 21.46 -3.01 0.67
CA PRO A 336 21.40 -4.39 0.15
C PRO A 336 22.08 -5.42 1.06
N ARG A 337 23.03 -4.99 1.90
CA ARG A 337 23.73 -5.85 2.86
C ARG A 337 22.94 -6.06 4.15
N GLY A 338 21.80 -5.38 4.32
CA GLY A 338 20.96 -5.43 5.52
C GLY A 338 21.45 -4.50 6.65
N GLU A 339 22.31 -3.54 6.34
CA GLU A 339 22.81 -2.53 7.29
C GLU A 339 21.84 -1.35 7.29
N ALA A 340 21.41 -0.91 8.47
CA ALA A 340 20.50 0.21 8.63
C ALA A 340 21.26 1.46 9.11
N VAL A 341 20.99 2.60 8.50
CA VAL A 341 21.53 3.91 8.90
C VAL A 341 20.39 4.90 9.12
N ASP A 342 20.57 5.85 10.04
CA ASP A 342 19.64 6.97 10.16
C ASP A 342 19.66 7.77 8.85
N ALA A 343 18.47 8.03 8.31
CA ALA A 343 18.30 8.70 7.03
C ALA A 343 17.29 9.86 7.11
N LYS A 344 16.97 10.33 8.32
CA LYS A 344 15.95 11.36 8.52
C LYS A 344 16.33 12.67 7.83
N THR A 345 17.55 13.15 8.06
CA THR A 345 18.04 14.39 7.43
C THR A 345 18.02 14.28 5.91
N ARG A 346 18.53 13.18 5.36
CA ARG A 346 18.56 12.94 3.91
C ARG A 346 17.14 12.88 3.30
N LEU A 347 16.20 12.24 4.00
CA LEU A 347 14.81 12.20 3.55
C LEU A 347 14.20 13.60 3.49
N LEU A 348 14.47 14.45 4.49
CA LEU A 348 13.93 15.81 4.55
C LEU A 348 14.64 16.79 3.60
N GLU A 349 15.85 16.48 3.16
CA GLU A 349 16.50 17.16 2.04
C GLU A 349 15.83 16.80 0.70
N GLU A 350 15.48 15.53 0.50
CA GLU A 350 14.77 15.03 -0.70
C GLU A 350 13.31 15.54 -0.75
N VAL A 351 12.59 15.40 0.36
CA VAL A 351 11.21 15.85 0.55
C VAL A 351 11.20 17.06 1.46
N ASN A 352 11.66 18.19 0.92
CA ASN A 352 11.58 19.49 1.58
C ASN A 352 10.18 20.13 1.42
N GLU A 353 10.01 21.33 1.94
CA GLU A 353 8.72 22.05 1.93
C GLU A 353 8.19 22.31 0.50
N ASP A 354 9.05 22.57 -0.47
CA ASP A 354 8.66 22.74 -1.87
C ASP A 354 8.15 21.42 -2.48
N THR A 355 8.88 20.32 -2.27
CA THR A 355 8.44 18.98 -2.69
C THR A 355 7.11 18.61 -2.03
N TRP A 356 6.97 18.87 -0.73
CA TRP A 356 5.75 18.63 0.04
C TRP A 356 4.55 19.42 -0.53
N ASN A 357 4.74 20.71 -0.82
CA ASN A 357 3.72 21.56 -1.41
C ASN A 357 3.31 21.07 -2.81
N LYS A 358 4.26 20.60 -3.63
CA LYS A 358 3.97 19.97 -4.93
C LYS A 358 3.17 18.68 -4.80
N TRP A 359 3.48 17.85 -3.79
CA TRP A 359 2.73 16.63 -3.50
C TRP A 359 1.29 16.93 -3.06
N ASN A 360 1.11 17.90 -2.15
CA ASN A 360 -0.22 18.35 -1.73
C ASN A 360 -1.01 18.93 -2.91
N ALA A 361 -0.39 19.73 -3.77
CA ALA A 361 -1.03 20.27 -4.96
C ALA A 361 -1.50 19.15 -5.91
N ARG A 362 -0.76 18.05 -6.05
CA ARG A 362 -1.16 16.88 -6.84
C ARG A 362 -2.38 16.18 -6.26
N LEU A 363 -2.37 15.91 -4.94
CA LEU A 363 -3.48 15.26 -4.24
C LEU A 363 -4.74 16.13 -4.18
N ALA A 364 -4.57 17.46 -4.11
CA ALA A 364 -5.67 18.42 -4.10
C ALA A 364 -6.37 18.58 -5.45
N ARG A 365 -5.82 18.05 -6.55
CA ARG A 365 -6.42 18.22 -7.89
C ARG A 365 -7.86 17.71 -7.92
N PRO A 366 -8.83 18.53 -8.38
CA PRO A 366 -10.21 18.09 -8.50
C PRO A 366 -10.33 16.92 -9.47
N SER A 367 -11.33 16.08 -9.26
CA SER A 367 -11.75 15.06 -10.21
C SER A 367 -12.15 15.70 -11.56
N ILE A 368 -12.18 14.90 -12.63
CA ILE A 368 -12.67 15.39 -13.95
C ILE A 368 -14.10 15.90 -13.83
N LYS A 369 -14.93 15.21 -13.05
CA LYS A 369 -16.32 15.61 -12.79
C LYS A 369 -16.39 16.98 -12.13
N GLU A 370 -15.64 17.20 -11.05
CA GLU A 370 -15.59 18.49 -10.35
C GLU A 370 -15.13 19.62 -11.30
N ARG A 371 -14.14 19.38 -12.16
CA ARG A 371 -13.73 20.38 -13.15
C ARG A 371 -14.79 20.66 -14.21
N ILE A 372 -15.53 19.64 -14.66
CA ILE A 372 -16.64 19.83 -15.62
C ILE A 372 -17.79 20.60 -14.95
N ASP A 373 -18.08 20.30 -13.70
CA ASP A 373 -19.09 21.01 -12.91
C ASP A 373 -18.69 22.48 -12.66
N GLU A 374 -17.40 22.75 -12.38
CA GLU A 374 -16.84 24.11 -12.30
C GLU A 374 -16.97 24.86 -13.64
N VAL A 375 -16.62 24.23 -14.76
CA VAL A 375 -16.77 24.82 -16.10
C VAL A 375 -18.24 25.12 -16.38
N ARG A 376 -19.15 24.21 -16.02
CA ARG A 376 -20.59 24.40 -16.20
C ARG A 376 -21.13 25.52 -15.32
N ALA A 377 -20.73 25.60 -14.06
CA ALA A 377 -21.12 26.68 -13.15
C ALA A 377 -20.62 28.04 -13.65
N TYR A 378 -19.37 28.11 -14.12
CA TYR A 378 -18.80 29.32 -14.72
C TYR A 378 -19.54 29.74 -16.00
N TYR A 379 -19.90 28.77 -16.85
CA TYR A 379 -20.69 29.01 -18.05
C TYR A 379 -22.09 29.59 -17.72
N HIS A 380 -22.76 29.06 -16.69
CA HIS A 380 -24.05 29.61 -16.24
C HIS A 380 -23.92 31.02 -15.68
N GLN A 381 -22.89 31.30 -14.87
CA GLN A 381 -22.61 32.66 -14.38
C GLN A 381 -22.36 33.66 -15.53
N LEU A 382 -21.67 33.24 -16.59
CA LEU A 382 -21.46 34.08 -17.78
C LEU A 382 -22.73 34.36 -18.57
N ILE A 383 -23.70 33.44 -18.56
CA ILE A 383 -25.01 33.63 -19.20
C ILE A 383 -25.88 34.55 -18.34
N ASP A 384 -25.90 34.33 -17.03
CA ASP A 384 -26.74 35.10 -16.10
C ASP A 384 -26.26 36.56 -15.96
N GLN A 385 -24.97 36.84 -16.16
CA GLN A 385 -24.44 38.22 -16.24
C GLN A 385 -24.75 38.95 -17.55
N LYS A 386 -25.32 38.25 -18.56
CA LYS A 386 -25.72 38.83 -19.85
C LYS A 386 -27.24 39.08 -19.97
N GLN A 387 -28.03 38.75 -18.94
CA GLN A 387 -29.41 39.20 -18.77
C GLN A 387 -29.45 40.39 -17.82
#